data_AF-A0A821P2D1-F1
#
_entry.id   AF-A0A821P2D1-F1
#
_cell.length_a   1.000
_cell.length_b   1.000
_cell.length_c   1.000
_cell.angle_alpha   90.00
_cell.angle_beta   90.00
_cell.angle_gamma   90.00
#
_symmetry.space_group_name_H-M   'P 1'
#
loop_
_entity.id
_entity.type
_entity.pdbx_description
1 polymer ?
#
loop_
_entity_poly.entity_id
_entity_poly.type
_entity_poly.pdbx_seq_one_letter_code
_entity_poly.pdbx_strand_id
1 'polypeptide(L)'
;IFTVFQTRTLDSLYPSSMLWKPVVYQSEDRTVEQNTLMQVYNLKNNVTLDSNIDQGIFYSILNHPTVSAFNISLGDPNDGFFAKTNYTFIQFTAGLEYLEADSTKLFVTVALIASLALPGIVAIIALIFILKRRFTKRSSSAYDTIDD
;
A
#
# COMPACT_ATOMS: atom_id res chain seq x y z
N ILE A 1 6.43 -4.32 -0.68
CA ILE A 1 6.22 -4.48 0.79
C ILE A 1 5.59 -3.22 1.42
N PHE A 2 4.88 -2.39 0.65
CA PHE A 2 4.20 -1.18 1.16
C PHE A 2 2.67 -1.29 1.11
N THR A 3 2.14 -2.50 0.91
CA THR A 3 0.69 -2.70 0.82
C THR A 3 0.14 -3.05 2.20
N VAL A 4 -0.80 -2.25 2.67
CA VAL A 4 -1.60 -2.51 3.87
C VAL A 4 -3.01 -2.86 3.41
N PHE A 5 -3.56 -3.92 3.97
CA PHE A 5 -4.94 -4.35 3.79
C PHE A 5 -5.78 -3.77 4.92
N GLN A 6 -7.04 -3.44 4.60
CA GLN A 6 -7.98 -2.87 5.54
C GLN A 6 -9.33 -3.55 5.42
N THR A 7 -9.94 -3.88 6.57
CA THR A 7 -11.38 -4.14 6.67
C THR A 7 -12.04 -3.04 7.47
N ARG A 8 -13.30 -2.79 7.15
CA ARG A 8 -14.13 -1.79 7.83
C ARG A 8 -15.52 -2.36 8.07
N THR A 9 -16.10 -2.06 9.23
CA THR A 9 -17.53 -2.26 9.45
C THR A 9 -18.29 -1.22 8.63
N LEU A 10 -19.20 -1.68 7.77
CA LEU A 10 -20.11 -0.80 7.03
C LEU A 10 -21.32 -0.48 7.92
N ASP A 11 -21.82 0.75 7.85
CA ASP A 11 -23.07 1.20 8.48
C ASP A 11 -23.15 1.04 10.01
N SER A 12 -22.09 1.40 10.73
CA SER A 12 -22.09 1.48 12.20
C SER A 12 -21.87 2.91 12.70
N LEU A 13 -22.59 3.30 13.77
CA LEU A 13 -22.39 4.58 14.46
C LEU A 13 -20.94 4.76 14.97
N TYR A 14 -20.26 3.64 15.25
CA TYR A 14 -18.85 3.57 15.66
C TYR A 14 -18.07 2.70 14.67
N PRO A 15 -17.48 3.30 13.62
CA PRO A 15 -16.75 2.54 12.61
C PRO A 15 -15.52 1.88 13.23
N SER A 16 -15.48 0.55 13.17
CA SER A 16 -14.28 -0.21 13.52
C SER A 16 -13.50 -0.57 12.26
N SER A 17 -12.19 -0.61 12.38
CA SER A 17 -11.32 -1.01 11.28
C SER A 17 -10.19 -1.91 11.76
N MET A 18 -9.76 -2.79 10.86
CA MET A 18 -8.59 -3.64 11.08
C MET A 18 -7.63 -3.50 9.91
N LEU A 19 -6.35 -3.36 10.23
CA LEU A 19 -5.25 -3.21 9.30
C LEU A 19 -4.25 -4.35 9.46
N TRP A 20 -3.69 -4.82 8.36
CA TRP A 20 -2.57 -5.75 8.37
C TRP A 20 -1.75 -5.66 7.10
N LYS A 21 -0.54 -6.21 7.13
CA LYS A 21 0.29 -6.40 5.93
C LYS A 21 0.15 -7.85 5.45
N PRO A 22 0.13 -8.11 4.13
CA PRO A 22 -0.02 -9.47 3.58
C PRO A 22 1.31 -10.23 3.64
N VAL A 23 1.96 -10.23 4.80
CA VAL A 23 3.28 -10.82 5.01
C VAL A 23 3.27 -11.66 6.27
N VAL A 24 4.03 -12.74 6.24
CA VAL A 24 4.27 -13.63 7.36
C VAL A 24 5.75 -13.57 7.66
N TYR A 25 6.10 -13.33 8.93
CA TYR A 25 7.49 -13.29 9.36
C TYR A 25 7.99 -14.65 9.76
N GLN A 26 9.22 -14.91 9.35
CA GLN A 26 9.84 -16.22 9.42
C GLN A 26 10.75 -16.44 10.63
N SER A 27 11.06 -15.35 11.33
CA SER A 27 11.96 -15.31 12.48
C SER A 27 11.46 -14.30 13.50
N GLU A 28 12.04 -14.35 14.70
CA GLU A 28 11.79 -13.40 15.77
C GLU A 28 12.27 -11.98 15.41
N ASP A 29 13.34 -11.87 14.62
CA ASP A 29 13.92 -10.60 14.19
C ASP A 29 13.01 -9.81 13.24
N ARG A 30 11.98 -10.46 12.65
CA ARG A 30 10.94 -9.85 11.80
C ARG A 30 11.52 -8.96 10.69
N THR A 31 12.64 -9.39 10.12
CA THR A 31 13.32 -8.65 9.05
C THR A 31 12.57 -8.76 7.74
N VAL A 32 12.80 -7.79 6.84
CA VAL A 32 12.16 -7.76 5.51
C VAL A 32 12.64 -8.91 4.63
N GLU A 33 13.85 -9.40 4.85
CA GLU A 33 14.45 -10.51 4.11
C GLU A 33 13.87 -11.87 4.51
N GLN A 34 13.35 -11.96 5.72
CA GLN A 34 12.77 -13.17 6.31
C GLN A 34 11.25 -13.05 6.38
N ASN A 35 10.62 -12.59 5.29
CA ASN A 35 9.18 -12.64 5.12
C ASN A 35 8.77 -13.49 3.92
N THR A 36 7.57 -14.06 4.01
CA THR A 36 6.89 -14.70 2.88
C THR A 36 5.53 -14.07 2.71
N LEU A 37 4.96 -14.23 1.52
CA LEU A 37 3.66 -13.69 1.19
C LEU A 37 2.54 -14.45 1.89
N MET A 38 1.46 -13.72 2.11
CA MET A 38 0.22 -14.24 2.66
C MET A 38 -0.88 -14.11 1.61
N GLN A 39 -1.64 -15.18 1.42
CA GLN A 39 -2.84 -15.13 0.57
C GLN A 39 -4.07 -14.88 1.43
N VAL A 40 -4.76 -13.78 1.13
CA VAL A 40 -6.05 -13.45 1.75
C VAL A 40 -7.17 -13.82 0.78
N TYR A 41 -8.19 -14.53 1.25
CA TYR A 41 -9.35 -14.89 0.45
C TYR A 41 -10.50 -13.90 0.67
N ASN A 42 -11.47 -13.93 -0.25
CA ASN A 42 -12.63 -13.05 -0.20
C ASN A 42 -13.44 -13.23 1.09
N LEU A 43 -13.99 -12.12 1.58
CA LEU A 43 -14.91 -12.10 2.71
C LEU A 43 -16.18 -12.90 2.38
N LYS A 44 -16.55 -13.79 3.29
CA LYS A 44 -17.85 -14.47 3.31
C LYS A 44 -18.73 -13.82 4.36
N ASN A 45 -19.91 -13.37 3.97
CA ASN A 45 -20.90 -12.81 4.87
C ASN A 45 -21.85 -13.90 5.38
N ASN A 46 -22.49 -13.65 6.52
CA ASN A 46 -23.50 -14.51 7.13
C ASN A 46 -22.98 -15.92 7.44
N VAL A 47 -21.79 -16.00 8.03
CA VAL A 47 -21.19 -17.26 8.45
C VAL A 47 -21.84 -17.71 9.75
N THR A 48 -22.24 -18.97 9.82
CA THR A 48 -22.74 -19.60 11.05
C THR A 48 -21.56 -19.92 11.95
N LEU A 49 -21.63 -19.50 13.22
CA LEU A 49 -20.66 -19.90 14.23
C LEU A 49 -20.96 -21.33 14.66
N ASP A 50 -19.97 -22.23 14.62
CA ASP A 50 -20.18 -23.65 14.88
C ASP A 50 -20.34 -23.99 16.38
N SER A 51 -19.95 -23.09 17.28
CA SER A 51 -19.98 -23.36 18.72
C SER A 51 -21.09 -22.61 19.45
N ASN A 52 -21.77 -23.31 20.36
CA ASN A 52 -22.82 -22.73 21.21
C ASN A 52 -22.29 -21.62 22.14
N ILE A 53 -21.00 -21.65 22.48
CA ILE A 53 -20.35 -20.65 23.32
C ILE A 53 -20.16 -19.35 22.54
N ASP A 54 -19.66 -19.45 21.30
CA ASP A 54 -19.47 -18.29 20.43
C ASP A 54 -20.82 -17.67 20.09
N GLN A 55 -21.83 -18.50 19.79
CA GLN A 55 -23.19 -18.02 19.59
C GLN A 55 -23.71 -17.30 20.85
N GLY A 56 -23.56 -17.86 22.04
CA GLY A 56 -24.05 -17.24 23.28
C GLY A 56 -23.41 -15.88 23.58
N ILE A 57 -22.10 -15.76 23.41
CA ILE A 57 -21.37 -14.50 23.64
C ILE A 57 -21.77 -13.46 22.58
N PHE A 58 -21.80 -13.82 21.30
CA PHE A 58 -22.14 -12.89 20.24
C PHE A 58 -23.63 -12.50 20.25
N TYR A 59 -24.55 -13.42 20.57
CA TYR A 59 -25.96 -13.08 20.73
C TYR A 59 -26.22 -12.20 21.95
N SER A 60 -25.53 -12.44 23.08
CA SER A 60 -25.71 -11.61 24.28
C SER A 60 -25.16 -10.18 24.14
N ILE A 61 -24.13 -9.99 23.31
CA ILE A 61 -23.51 -8.67 23.09
C ILE A 61 -24.17 -7.93 21.92
N LEU A 62 -24.50 -8.62 20.83
CA LEU A 62 -24.91 -7.97 19.57
C LEU A 62 -26.38 -8.16 19.21
N ASN A 63 -27.17 -8.91 20.01
CA ASN A 63 -28.59 -9.27 19.81
C ASN A 63 -28.92 -10.02 18.50
N HIS A 64 -28.21 -9.78 17.40
CA HIS A 64 -28.26 -10.52 16.13
C HIS A 64 -26.92 -10.35 15.39
N PRO A 65 -25.92 -11.23 15.62
CA PRO A 65 -24.60 -11.06 15.03
C PRO A 65 -24.62 -11.43 13.54
N THR A 66 -24.54 -10.44 12.67
CA THR A 66 -24.12 -10.66 11.28
C THR A 66 -22.62 -10.91 11.28
N VAL A 67 -22.22 -12.17 11.22
CA VAL A 67 -20.80 -12.55 11.24
C VAL A 67 -20.29 -12.68 9.80
N SER A 68 -19.19 -12.00 9.52
CA SER A 68 -18.42 -12.20 8.30
C SER A 68 -17.07 -12.83 8.64
N ALA A 69 -16.63 -13.77 7.81
CA ALA A 69 -15.34 -14.44 7.98
C ALA A 69 -14.56 -14.43 6.67
N PHE A 70 -13.24 -14.46 6.78
CA PHE A 70 -12.36 -14.64 5.64
C PHE A 70 -11.22 -15.56 6.05
N ASN A 71 -10.68 -16.27 5.07
CA ASN A 71 -9.56 -17.18 5.30
C ASN A 71 -8.25 -16.52 4.90
N ILE A 72 -7.18 -17.00 5.50
CA ILE A 72 -5.81 -16.58 5.22
C ILE A 72 -4.95 -17.84 5.10
N SER A 73 -4.17 -17.93 4.02
CA SER A 73 -3.11 -18.94 3.87
C SER A 73 -1.74 -18.28 4.03
N LEU A 74 -0.83 -18.99 4.70
CA LEU A 74 0.46 -18.49 5.13
C LEU A 74 1.56 -19.18 4.33
N GLY A 75 2.46 -18.39 3.72
CA GLY A 75 3.57 -18.92 2.96
C GLY A 75 3.24 -19.25 1.50
N ASP A 76 4.28 -19.51 0.74
CA ASP A 76 4.21 -20.03 -0.62
C ASP A 76 4.12 -21.56 -0.55
N PRO A 77 3.26 -22.22 -1.35
CA PRO A 77 3.19 -23.68 -1.43
C PRO A 77 4.55 -24.40 -1.53
N ASN A 78 5.58 -23.74 -2.10
CA ASN A 78 6.89 -24.34 -2.33
C ASN A 78 7.98 -23.90 -1.33
N ASP A 79 7.69 -23.00 -0.37
CA ASP A 79 8.74 -22.50 0.53
C ASP A 79 9.09 -23.50 1.64
N GLY A 80 8.13 -24.36 2.02
CA GLY A 80 8.25 -25.32 3.11
C GLY A 80 8.68 -24.66 4.42
N PHE A 81 8.40 -23.37 4.58
CA PHE A 81 9.07 -22.51 5.54
C PHE A 81 8.74 -22.91 6.98
N PHE A 82 7.45 -23.09 7.30
CA PHE A 82 7.03 -23.45 8.65
C PHE A 82 7.65 -24.77 9.11
N ALA A 83 7.80 -25.74 8.20
CA ALA A 83 8.45 -27.01 8.50
C ALA A 83 9.94 -26.88 8.83
N LYS A 84 10.61 -25.83 8.35
CA LYS A 84 12.05 -25.59 8.58
C LYS A 84 12.35 -24.81 9.85
N THR A 85 11.49 -23.86 10.21
CA THR A 85 11.75 -22.91 11.31
C THR A 85 10.87 -23.11 12.52
N ASN A 86 9.75 -23.83 12.36
CA ASN A 86 8.71 -23.99 13.38
C ASN A 86 8.26 -22.65 14.00
N TYR A 87 8.30 -21.59 13.19
CA TYR A 87 7.97 -20.23 13.62
C TYR A 87 7.05 -19.59 12.59
N THR A 88 6.07 -18.82 13.04
CA THR A 88 5.20 -18.02 12.17
C THR A 88 4.69 -16.86 13.00
N PHE A 89 4.86 -15.65 12.47
CA PHE A 89 4.33 -14.45 13.10
C PHE A 89 3.56 -13.59 12.10
N ILE A 90 2.39 -13.15 12.52
CA ILE A 90 1.50 -12.24 11.78
C ILE A 90 1.04 -11.16 12.75
N GLN A 91 0.87 -9.95 12.24
CA GLN A 91 0.38 -8.82 13.01
C GLN A 91 -0.87 -8.22 12.37
N PHE A 92 -1.90 -8.07 13.19
CA PHE A 92 -3.11 -7.31 12.89
C PHE A 92 -3.21 -6.14 13.87
N THR A 93 -3.69 -5.01 13.39
CA THR A 93 -3.99 -3.83 14.20
C THR A 93 -5.48 -3.56 14.07
N ALA A 94 -6.24 -3.63 15.16
CA ALA A 94 -7.65 -3.31 15.19
C ALA A 94 -7.90 -2.07 16.05
N GLY A 95 -8.85 -1.24 15.63
CA GLY A 95 -9.24 -0.03 16.34
C GLY A 95 -10.73 0.21 16.25
N LEU A 96 -11.27 0.88 17.28
CA LEU A 96 -12.68 1.34 17.33
C LEU A 96 -12.90 2.64 16.55
N GLU A 97 -11.95 2.98 15.70
CA GLU A 97 -11.95 4.15 14.85
C GLU A 97 -11.42 3.78 13.46
N TYR A 98 -11.56 4.72 12.53
CA TYR A 98 -10.95 4.59 11.22
C TYR A 98 -9.42 4.72 11.33
N LEU A 99 -8.73 3.62 11.03
CA LEU A 99 -7.27 3.60 10.95
C LEU A 99 -6.84 3.97 9.53
N GLU A 100 -6.06 5.03 9.39
CA GLU A 100 -5.46 5.42 8.12
C GLU A 100 -4.32 4.46 7.76
N ALA A 101 -4.50 3.72 6.67
CA ALA A 101 -3.60 2.66 6.27
C ALA A 101 -2.25 3.15 5.69
N ASP A 102 -2.09 4.44 5.33
CA ASP A 102 -0.94 4.85 4.53
C ASP A 102 -0.56 6.34 4.55
N SER A 103 0.35 6.71 5.46
CA SER A 103 1.12 7.98 5.36
C SER A 103 2.46 7.79 4.62
N THR A 104 2.99 6.57 4.57
CA THR A 104 4.32 6.29 3.98
C THR A 104 4.31 6.36 2.45
N LYS A 105 3.24 5.90 1.78
CA LYS A 105 3.11 6.03 0.31
C LYS A 105 3.12 7.48 -0.15
N LEU A 106 2.47 8.37 0.60
CA LEU A 106 2.41 9.80 0.27
C LEU A 106 3.82 10.40 0.33
N PHE A 107 4.57 10.11 1.40
CA PHE A 107 5.94 10.58 1.55
C PHE A 107 6.84 10.14 0.38
N VAL A 108 6.82 8.85 0.03
CA VAL A 108 7.61 8.30 -1.10
C VAL A 108 7.20 8.93 -2.43
N THR A 109 5.89 9.11 -2.65
CA THR A 109 5.38 9.72 -3.89
C THR A 109 5.81 11.18 -4.03
N VAL A 110 5.71 11.97 -2.96
CA VAL A 110 6.17 13.36 -2.96
C VAL A 110 7.68 13.45 -3.16
N ALA A 111 8.46 12.57 -2.52
CA ALA A 111 9.90 12.51 -2.72
C ALA A 111 10.29 12.18 -4.17
N LEU A 112 9.59 11.23 -4.81
CA LEU A 112 9.81 10.90 -6.22
C LEU A 112 9.49 12.09 -7.13
N ILE A 113 8.33 12.74 -6.94
CA ILE A 113 7.96 13.93 -7.72
C ILE A 113 9.01 15.03 -7.55
N ALA A 114 9.44 15.31 -6.32
CA ALA A 114 10.46 16.32 -6.04
C ALA A 114 11.80 15.99 -6.72
N SER A 115 12.21 14.72 -6.71
CA SER A 115 13.46 14.26 -7.34
C SER A 115 13.45 14.40 -8.86
N LEU A 116 12.28 14.28 -9.51
CA LEU A 116 12.11 14.41 -10.96
C LEU A 116 11.83 15.84 -11.41
N ALA A 117 11.23 16.67 -10.56
CA ALA A 117 10.92 18.07 -10.88
C ALA A 117 12.18 18.89 -11.12
N LEU A 118 13.23 18.69 -10.31
CA LEU A 118 14.44 19.52 -10.36
C LEU A 118 15.24 19.32 -11.66
N PRO A 119 15.54 18.09 -12.12
CA PRO A 119 16.15 17.86 -13.44
C PRO A 119 15.25 18.31 -14.59
N GLY A 120 13.92 18.13 -14.47
CA GLY A 120 12.96 18.54 -15.49
C GLY A 120 12.96 20.05 -15.73
N ILE A 121 12.97 20.85 -14.67
CA ILE A 121 13.02 22.32 -14.77
C ILE A 121 14.32 22.78 -15.42
N VAL A 122 15.47 22.20 -15.03
CA VAL A 122 16.77 22.54 -15.62
C VAL A 122 16.79 22.22 -17.12
N ALA A 123 16.24 21.08 -17.53
CA ALA A 123 16.14 20.69 -18.93
C ALA A 123 15.27 21.67 -19.74
N ILE A 124 14.13 22.10 -19.18
CA ILE A 124 13.23 23.08 -19.83
C ILE A 124 13.94 24.43 -20.01
N ILE A 125 14.62 24.93 -18.98
CA ILE A 125 15.36 26.20 -19.07
C ILE A 125 16.47 26.11 -20.13
N ALA A 126 17.23 25.02 -20.15
CA ALA A 126 18.26 24.78 -21.14
C ALA A 126 17.68 24.75 -22.57
N LEU A 127 16.53 24.08 -22.76
CA LEU A 127 15.85 24.01 -24.05
C LEU A 127 15.42 25.40 -24.54
N ILE A 128 14.81 26.21 -23.67
CA ILE A 128 14.40 27.59 -23.98
C ILE A 128 15.62 28.44 -24.38
N PHE A 129 16.74 28.30 -23.65
CA PHE A 129 17.96 29.04 -23.93
C PHE A 129 18.57 28.66 -25.29
N ILE A 130 18.61 27.36 -25.61
CA ILE A 130 19.08 26.85 -26.90
C ILE A 130 18.18 27.35 -28.04
N LEU A 131 16.85 27.27 -27.88
CA LEU A 131 15.91 27.74 -28.89
C LEU A 131 16.07 29.24 -29.14
N LYS A 132 16.12 30.08 -28.10
CA LYS A 132 16.36 31.52 -28.24
C LYS A 132 17.67 31.80 -28.98
N ARG A 133 18.77 31.15 -28.58
CA ARG A 133 20.08 31.31 -29.24
C ARG A 133 20.03 30.92 -30.72
N ARG A 134 19.28 29.88 -31.07
CA ARG A 134 19.13 29.42 -32.47
C ARG A 134 18.34 30.41 -33.31
N PHE A 135 17.30 31.03 -32.77
CA PHE A 135 16.52 32.05 -33.49
C PHE A 135 17.29 33.37 -33.66
N THR A 136 18.02 33.83 -32.63
CA THR A 136 18.83 35.06 -32.74
C THR A 136 19.97 34.93 -33.77
N LYS A 137 20.65 33.77 -33.84
CA LYS A 137 21.70 33.53 -34.84
C LYS A 137 21.17 33.53 -36.28
N ARG A 138 19.95 33.03 -36.51
CA ARG A 138 19.32 33.09 -37.84
C ARG A 138 18.94 34.51 -38.25
N SER A 139 18.55 35.35 -37.29
CA SER A 139 18.21 36.74 -37.59
C SER A 139 19.44 37.58 -37.95
N SER A 140 20.60 37.36 -37.32
CA SER A 140 21.82 38.12 -37.64
C SER A 140 22.39 37.77 -39.02
N SER A 141 22.32 36.50 -39.43
CA SER A 141 22.81 36.05 -40.74
C SER A 141 21.97 36.52 -41.93
N ALA A 142 20.76 37.06 -41.70
CA ALA A 142 19.89 37.58 -42.75
C ALA A 142 20.11 39.07 -43.03
N TYR A 143 20.76 39.80 -42.10
CA TYR A 143 21.09 41.21 -42.31
C TYR A 143 22.44 41.39 -43.01
N ASP A 144 23.41 40.49 -42.81
CA ASP A 144 24.73 40.57 -43.48
C ASP A 144 24.69 40.25 -44.99
N THR A 145 23.56 39.79 -45.55
CA THR A 145 23.42 39.48 -46.99
C THR A 145 22.71 40.57 -47.80
N ILE A 146 22.39 41.71 -47.20
CA ILE A 146 21.70 42.82 -47.87
C ILE A 146 22.65 43.98 -48.22
N ASP A 147 23.89 43.96 -47.72
CA ASP A 147 24.88 45.04 -47.88
C ASP A 147 26.06 44.72 -48.84
N ASP A 148 25.99 43.64 -49.63
CA ASP A 148 26.90 43.34 -50.77
C ASP A 148 26.15 43.44 -52.11
#